data_AF-A0AAW7A8A0-F1
#
_entry.id   AF-A0AAW7A8A0-F1
#
_cell.length_a   1.000
_cell.length_b   1.000
_cell.length_c   1.000
_cell.angle_alpha   90.00
_cell.angle_beta   90.00
_cell.angle_gamma   90.00
#
_symmetry.space_group_name_H-M   'P 1'
#
loop_
_entity.id
_entity.type
_entity.pdbx_description
1 polymer ?
#
loop_
_entity_poly.entity_id
_entity_poly.type
_entity_poly.pdbx_seq_one_letter_code
_entity_poly.pdbx_strand_id
1 'polypeptide(L)'
;MNEYQITFFVDDINASAHIAQPLNRVAKKFKSTLHIINITQNRIAELTKSVAVLQVGLQQGDLCQITAIGIDAELACFVIKDIIAENFTVVGSHINYEFSSQLAGRLPQICPPCEIQWHYAKAHTELTKFECLKGLAQLIHPIHPDELILAFIKREERSSTAVTPGIALPHVMFEGVEHISIAVIANEIPMDWASKMGEVHLAIALVMPAKPTREQIIAATNLTRNLLTDQMAERLLLTKSSVDLQALLMYAMSRLLA
;
A
#
# COMPACT_ATOMS: atom_id res chain seq x y z
N MET A 1 8.12 -17.65 5.79
CA MET A 1 8.25 -17.93 4.34
C MET A 1 7.93 -16.64 3.61
N ASN A 2 8.72 -16.22 2.62
CA ASN A 2 8.52 -14.91 1.97
C ASN A 2 7.36 -14.97 0.96
N GLU A 3 6.44 -14.02 1.04
CA GLU A 3 5.46 -13.74 -0.02
C GLU A 3 6.13 -12.87 -1.10
N TYR A 4 6.01 -13.29 -2.35
CA TYR A 4 6.34 -12.50 -3.54
C TYR A 4 5.06 -12.01 -4.19
N GLN A 5 5.11 -10.87 -4.86
CA GLN A 5 3.91 -10.19 -5.34
C GLN A 5 4.13 -9.44 -6.65
N ILE A 6 3.05 -9.32 -7.41
CA ILE A 6 2.95 -8.47 -8.59
C ILE A 6 1.72 -7.58 -8.38
N THR A 7 1.92 -6.27 -8.35
CA THR A 7 0.81 -5.30 -8.29
C THR A 7 0.54 -4.76 -9.69
N PHE A 8 -0.72 -4.75 -10.11
CA PHE A 8 -1.13 -4.29 -11.44
C PHE A 8 -2.49 -3.62 -11.42
N PHE A 9 -2.72 -2.75 -12.40
CA PHE A 9 -3.95 -2.03 -12.61
C PHE A 9 -4.67 -2.56 -13.85
N VAL A 10 -5.97 -2.81 -13.75
CA VAL A 10 -6.81 -3.30 -14.85
C VAL A 10 -7.25 -2.11 -15.71
N ASP A 11 -6.57 -1.88 -16.82
CA ASP A 11 -6.84 -0.81 -17.79
C ASP A 11 -7.67 -1.27 -19.00
N ASP A 12 -7.61 -2.56 -19.37
CA ASP A 12 -8.47 -3.19 -20.38
C ASP A 12 -9.21 -4.41 -19.82
N ILE A 13 -10.54 -4.32 -19.71
CA ILE A 13 -11.37 -5.42 -19.20
C ILE A 13 -11.40 -6.63 -20.14
N ASN A 14 -11.26 -6.42 -21.46
CA ASN A 14 -11.36 -7.50 -22.45
C ASN A 14 -10.20 -8.49 -22.30
N ALA A 15 -9.05 -8.01 -21.84
CA ALA A 15 -7.89 -8.83 -21.57
C ALA A 15 -8.17 -9.95 -20.56
N SER A 16 -9.13 -9.78 -19.64
CA SER A 16 -9.51 -10.77 -18.61
C SER A 16 -9.90 -12.14 -19.19
N ALA A 17 -10.58 -12.17 -20.34
CA ALA A 17 -10.97 -13.41 -21.01
C ALA A 17 -9.76 -14.12 -21.65
N HIS A 18 -8.81 -13.34 -22.16
CA HIS A 18 -7.62 -13.84 -22.85
C HIS A 18 -6.57 -14.38 -21.86
N ILE A 19 -6.43 -13.72 -20.70
CA ILE A 19 -5.42 -14.04 -19.69
C ILE A 19 -5.77 -15.22 -18.78
N ALA A 20 -7.06 -15.53 -18.59
CA ALA A 20 -7.51 -16.56 -17.65
C ALA A 20 -6.88 -17.94 -17.90
N GLN A 21 -6.88 -18.41 -19.15
CA GLN A 21 -6.33 -19.73 -19.49
C GLN A 21 -4.78 -19.77 -19.44
N PRO A 22 -4.03 -18.80 -20.01
CA PRO A 22 -2.58 -18.71 -19.87
C PRO A 22 -2.13 -18.70 -18.40
N LEU A 23 -2.72 -17.86 -17.55
CA LEU A 23 -2.38 -17.81 -16.13
C LEU A 23 -2.62 -19.14 -15.43
N ASN A 24 -3.77 -19.77 -15.65
CA ASN A 24 -4.09 -21.05 -15.03
C ASN A 24 -3.08 -22.14 -15.41
N ARG A 25 -2.72 -22.21 -16.71
CA ARG A 25 -1.75 -23.19 -17.22
C ARG A 25 -0.37 -22.99 -16.63
N VAL A 26 0.07 -21.74 -16.49
CA VAL A 26 1.38 -21.38 -15.94
C VAL A 26 1.41 -21.61 -14.43
N ALA A 27 0.38 -21.21 -13.70
CA ALA A 27 0.29 -21.39 -12.26
C ALA A 27 0.43 -22.87 -11.83
N LYS A 28 -0.18 -23.80 -12.58
CA LYS A 28 -0.10 -25.25 -12.33
C LYS A 28 1.30 -25.86 -12.49
N LYS A 29 2.26 -25.13 -13.07
CA LYS A 29 3.64 -25.60 -13.23
C LYS A 29 4.50 -25.39 -11.97
N PHE A 30 4.03 -24.55 -11.06
CA PHE A 30 4.77 -24.20 -9.84
C PHE A 30 4.25 -24.98 -8.64
N LYS A 31 5.14 -25.23 -7.67
CA LYS A 31 4.82 -25.85 -6.38
C LYS A 31 4.32 -24.84 -5.35
N SER A 32 4.57 -23.55 -5.59
CA SER A 32 4.09 -22.46 -4.75
C SER A 32 2.59 -22.27 -4.85
N THR A 33 2.00 -21.83 -3.75
CA THR A 33 0.61 -21.39 -3.72
C THR A 33 0.52 -20.01 -4.37
N LEU A 34 -0.35 -19.89 -5.37
CA LEU A 34 -0.52 -18.69 -6.18
C LEU A 34 -1.95 -18.17 -6.06
N HIS A 35 -2.12 -16.92 -5.66
CA HIS A 35 -3.42 -16.26 -5.58
C HIS A 35 -3.47 -15.04 -6.49
N ILE A 36 -4.64 -14.78 -7.05
CA ILE A 36 -5.02 -13.49 -7.62
C ILE A 36 -5.99 -12.82 -6.65
N ILE A 37 -5.77 -11.54 -6.40
CA ILE A 37 -6.45 -10.72 -5.42
C ILE A 37 -6.93 -9.47 -6.15
N ASN A 38 -8.24 -9.26 -6.17
CA ASN A 38 -8.83 -8.00 -6.56
C ASN A 38 -9.06 -7.17 -5.31
N ILE A 39 -8.16 -6.20 -5.08
CA ILE A 39 -8.14 -5.37 -3.86
C ILE A 39 -9.36 -4.45 -3.84
N THR A 40 -9.75 -3.97 -5.01
CA THR A 40 -10.90 -3.07 -5.17
C THR A 40 -12.22 -3.73 -4.82
N GLN A 41 -12.39 -4.99 -5.22
CA GLN A 41 -13.65 -5.72 -5.08
C GLN A 41 -13.70 -6.64 -3.85
N ASN A 42 -12.64 -6.67 -3.05
CA ASN A 42 -12.47 -7.59 -1.93
C ASN A 42 -12.64 -9.07 -2.29
N ARG A 43 -11.96 -9.52 -3.36
CA ARG A 43 -12.06 -10.92 -3.85
C ARG A 43 -10.71 -11.57 -4.04
N ILE A 44 -10.64 -12.86 -3.74
CA ILE A 44 -9.42 -13.67 -3.85
C ILE A 44 -9.76 -15.00 -4.51
N ALA A 45 -8.87 -15.50 -5.36
CA ALA A 45 -8.95 -16.85 -5.91
C ALA A 45 -7.55 -17.46 -6.10
N GLU A 46 -7.45 -18.77 -5.96
CA GLU A 46 -6.23 -19.52 -6.24
C GLU A 46 -6.07 -19.68 -7.77
N LEU A 47 -4.95 -19.25 -8.33
CA LEU A 47 -4.71 -19.20 -9.77
C LEU A 47 -4.72 -20.59 -10.45
N THR A 48 -4.50 -21.65 -9.68
CA THR A 48 -4.59 -23.04 -10.17
C THR A 48 -6.03 -23.46 -10.51
N LYS A 49 -7.04 -22.72 -10.05
CA LYS A 49 -8.46 -22.94 -10.39
C LYS A 49 -8.79 -22.30 -11.73
N SER A 50 -9.46 -23.04 -12.62
CA SER A 50 -9.78 -22.57 -13.98
C SER A 50 -10.71 -21.35 -14.00
N VAL A 51 -11.49 -21.15 -12.94
CA VAL A 51 -12.43 -20.03 -12.78
C VAL A 51 -11.84 -18.86 -11.97
N ALA A 52 -10.54 -18.86 -11.65
CA ALA A 52 -9.95 -17.87 -10.74
C ALA A 52 -10.15 -16.42 -11.18
N VAL A 53 -9.85 -16.10 -12.44
CA VAL A 53 -10.02 -14.74 -12.99
C VAL A 53 -11.49 -14.32 -13.01
N LEU A 54 -12.40 -15.25 -13.30
CA LEU A 54 -13.84 -15.02 -13.23
C LEU A 54 -14.31 -14.77 -11.79
N GLN A 55 -13.79 -15.54 -10.84
CA GLN A 55 -14.14 -15.45 -9.41
C GLN A 55 -13.70 -14.11 -8.82
N VAL A 56 -12.51 -13.60 -9.16
CA VAL A 56 -12.09 -12.27 -8.71
C VAL A 56 -12.79 -11.14 -9.47
N GLY A 57 -13.36 -11.42 -10.63
CA GLY A 57 -14.24 -10.52 -11.38
C GLY A 57 -13.57 -9.19 -11.69
N LEU A 58 -12.47 -9.21 -12.44
CA LEU A 58 -11.71 -8.02 -12.82
C LEU A 58 -12.58 -7.02 -13.59
N GLN A 59 -12.54 -5.75 -13.16
CA GLN A 59 -13.19 -4.63 -13.82
C GLN A 59 -12.16 -3.57 -14.17
N GLN A 60 -12.42 -2.80 -15.23
CA GLN A 60 -11.59 -1.66 -15.57
C GLN A 60 -11.56 -0.67 -14.39
N GLY A 61 -10.37 -0.29 -13.95
CA GLY A 61 -10.19 0.56 -12.76
C GLY A 61 -9.82 -0.19 -11.48
N ASP A 62 -9.83 -1.52 -11.50
CA ASP A 62 -9.45 -2.33 -10.35
C ASP A 62 -7.93 -2.34 -10.14
N LEU A 63 -7.52 -2.25 -8.88
CA LEU A 63 -6.15 -2.51 -8.44
C LEU A 63 -6.08 -3.94 -7.92
N CYS A 64 -5.15 -4.71 -8.47
CA CYS A 64 -5.04 -6.14 -8.21
C CYS A 64 -3.62 -6.52 -7.82
N GLN A 65 -3.51 -7.65 -7.13
CA GLN A 65 -2.25 -8.31 -6.83
C GLN A 65 -2.30 -9.78 -7.22
N ILE A 66 -1.16 -10.31 -7.67
CA ILE A 66 -0.90 -11.75 -7.67
C ILE A 66 0.17 -12.02 -6.62
N THR A 67 -0.07 -13.00 -5.74
CA THR A 67 0.89 -13.41 -4.72
C THR A 67 1.34 -14.85 -4.90
N ALA A 68 2.60 -15.10 -4.54
CA ALA A 68 3.22 -16.41 -4.58
C ALA A 68 3.91 -16.71 -3.25
N ILE A 69 3.63 -17.88 -2.67
CA ILE A 69 4.25 -18.37 -1.44
C ILE A 69 4.71 -19.80 -1.64
N GLY A 70 6.00 -20.06 -1.46
CA GLY A 70 6.59 -21.39 -1.63
C GLY A 70 8.02 -21.35 -2.13
N ILE A 71 8.54 -22.53 -2.46
CA ILE A 71 9.95 -22.73 -2.82
C ILE A 71 10.34 -22.14 -4.18
N ASP A 72 9.39 -22.02 -5.10
CA ASP A 72 9.58 -21.49 -6.46
C ASP A 72 8.79 -20.18 -6.68
N ALA A 73 8.42 -19.49 -5.59
CA ALA A 73 7.53 -18.33 -5.61
C ALA A 73 8.11 -17.14 -6.39
N GLU A 74 9.41 -16.87 -6.22
CA GLU A 74 10.10 -15.80 -6.95
C GLU A 74 10.07 -16.05 -8.46
N LEU A 75 10.39 -17.28 -8.87
CA LEU A 75 10.35 -17.68 -10.28
C LEU A 75 8.92 -17.64 -10.83
N ALA A 76 7.94 -18.07 -10.03
CA ALA A 76 6.53 -18.00 -10.41
C ALA A 76 6.09 -16.55 -10.67
N CYS A 77 6.42 -15.63 -9.75
CA CYS A 77 6.14 -14.22 -9.94
C CYS A 77 6.87 -13.63 -11.15
N PHE A 78 8.13 -14.00 -11.38
CA PHE A 78 8.87 -13.54 -12.55
C PHE A 78 8.17 -13.92 -13.87
N VAL A 79 7.80 -15.20 -14.03
CA VAL A 79 7.13 -15.68 -15.26
C VAL A 79 5.72 -15.10 -15.41
N ILE A 80 4.96 -14.99 -14.31
CA ILE A 80 3.60 -14.44 -14.35
C ILE A 80 3.62 -12.95 -14.65
N LYS A 81 4.63 -12.21 -14.17
CA LYS A 81 4.75 -10.77 -14.38
C LYS A 81 4.76 -10.42 -15.87
N ASP A 82 5.45 -11.19 -16.71
CA ASP A 82 5.47 -10.96 -18.16
C ASP A 82 4.09 -11.10 -18.79
N ILE A 83 3.34 -12.15 -18.41
CA ILE A 83 1.96 -12.38 -18.87
C ILE A 83 1.03 -11.23 -18.46
N ILE A 84 1.21 -10.72 -17.24
CA ILE A 84 0.43 -9.59 -16.73
C ILE A 84 0.81 -8.32 -17.49
N ALA A 85 2.11 -8.06 -17.71
CA ALA A 85 2.60 -6.86 -18.39
C ALA A 85 2.16 -6.77 -19.86
N GLU A 86 1.87 -7.89 -20.52
CA GLU A 86 1.31 -7.92 -21.88
C GLU A 86 -0.15 -7.44 -21.96
N ASN A 87 -0.87 -7.47 -20.83
CA ASN A 87 -2.33 -7.33 -20.80
C ASN A 87 -2.82 -6.21 -19.87
N PHE A 88 -2.03 -5.86 -18.86
CA PHE A 88 -2.36 -4.91 -17.80
C PHE A 88 -1.15 -4.05 -17.45
N THR A 89 -1.42 -2.89 -16.86
CA THR A 89 -0.34 -2.01 -16.38
C THR A 89 0.24 -2.50 -15.04
N VAL A 90 1.47 -2.99 -15.05
CA VAL A 90 2.21 -3.40 -13.83
C VAL A 90 2.82 -2.20 -13.13
N VAL A 91 2.65 -2.11 -11.80
CA VAL A 91 3.18 -1.02 -10.97
C VAL A 91 4.71 -1.05 -10.92
N GLY A 92 5.29 -2.08 -10.29
CA GLY A 92 6.73 -2.29 -10.13
C GLY A 92 7.42 -2.89 -11.36
N SER A 93 7.13 -2.40 -12.57
CA SER A 93 7.64 -3.00 -13.82
C SER A 93 9.18 -3.03 -13.90
N HIS A 94 9.90 -2.09 -13.27
CA HIS A 94 11.37 -2.08 -13.21
C HIS A 94 11.90 -2.00 -11.77
N ILE A 95 13.11 -2.53 -11.57
CA ILE A 95 13.71 -2.90 -10.27
C ILE A 95 14.15 -1.69 -9.41
N ASN A 96 14.19 -0.48 -9.98
CA ASN A 96 14.85 0.68 -9.35
C ASN A 96 13.93 1.84 -8.96
N TYR A 97 12.62 1.65 -8.83
CA TYR A 97 11.75 2.77 -8.46
C TYR A 97 11.71 2.98 -6.94
N GLU A 98 11.90 4.22 -6.53
CA GLU A 98 11.77 4.70 -5.18
C GLU A 98 10.37 5.30 -4.96
N PHE A 99 9.94 5.33 -3.70
CA PHE A 99 8.74 6.02 -3.25
C PHE A 99 8.84 7.51 -3.65
N SER A 100 8.09 7.94 -4.67
CA SER A 100 8.31 9.24 -5.30
C SER A 100 7.08 9.77 -6.05
N SER A 101 7.04 11.08 -6.30
CA SER A 101 6.00 11.73 -7.10
C SER A 101 5.95 11.23 -8.56
N GLN A 102 6.98 10.54 -9.05
CA GLN A 102 7.05 10.01 -10.40
C GLN A 102 6.00 8.91 -10.65
N LEU A 103 5.61 8.16 -9.61
CA LEU A 103 4.58 7.13 -9.73
C LEU A 103 3.24 7.73 -10.15
N ALA A 104 2.92 8.92 -9.67
CA ALA A 104 1.70 9.64 -10.04
C ALA A 104 1.66 10.00 -11.53
N GLY A 105 2.81 10.33 -12.13
CA GLY A 105 2.92 10.57 -13.57
C GLY A 105 2.78 9.29 -14.40
N ARG A 106 3.24 8.14 -13.88
CA ARG A 106 3.14 6.84 -14.56
C ARG A 106 1.74 6.22 -14.48
N LEU A 107 1.07 6.38 -13.34
CA LEU A 107 -0.22 5.77 -13.03
C LEU A 107 -1.25 6.84 -12.64
N PRO A 108 -1.62 7.75 -13.57
CA PRO A 108 -2.59 8.80 -13.27
C PRO A 108 -3.96 8.27 -12.82
N GLN A 109 -4.29 7.02 -13.19
CA GLN A 109 -5.58 6.38 -12.90
C GLN A 109 -5.77 6.05 -11.41
N ILE A 110 -4.68 5.97 -10.63
CA ILE A 110 -4.71 5.69 -9.19
C ILE A 110 -4.33 6.92 -8.36
N CYS A 111 -4.18 8.09 -8.99
CA CYS A 111 -3.78 9.31 -8.31
C CYS A 111 -4.88 9.85 -7.39
N PRO A 112 -4.51 10.31 -6.18
CA PRO A 112 -5.39 11.10 -5.34
C PRO A 112 -5.86 12.40 -6.03
N PRO A 113 -6.98 13.00 -5.59
CA PRO A 113 -7.53 14.22 -6.19
C PRO A 113 -6.71 15.48 -5.89
N CYS A 114 -5.65 15.39 -5.09
CA CYS A 114 -4.76 16.50 -4.73
C CYS A 114 -3.30 16.04 -4.74
N GLU A 115 -2.39 16.99 -4.78
CA GLU A 115 -0.96 16.72 -4.65
C GLU A 115 -0.62 16.17 -3.25
N ILE A 116 0.25 15.16 -3.22
CA ILE A 116 0.73 14.49 -2.01
C ILE A 116 2.25 14.36 -2.08
N GLN A 117 2.91 14.74 -0.99
CA GLN A 117 4.32 14.48 -0.76
C GLN A 117 4.50 13.10 -0.12
N TRP A 118 5.30 12.27 -0.76
CA TRP A 118 5.47 10.87 -0.39
C TRP A 118 6.88 10.65 0.18
N HIS A 119 6.95 10.03 1.36
CA HIS A 119 8.21 9.72 2.04
C HIS A 119 8.20 8.27 2.51
N TYR A 120 9.35 7.61 2.46
CA TYR A 120 9.48 6.22 2.88
C TYR A 120 10.82 5.99 3.54
N ALA A 121 10.81 5.19 4.60
CA ALA A 121 12.01 4.59 5.17
C ALA A 121 11.73 3.15 5.59
N LYS A 122 12.79 2.33 5.58
CA LYS A 122 12.75 0.97 6.11
C LYS A 122 13.64 0.90 7.34
N ALA A 123 13.08 0.45 8.46
CA ALA A 123 13.82 0.26 9.69
C ALA A 123 14.34 -1.18 9.77
N HIS A 124 15.67 -1.30 9.86
CA HIS A 124 16.40 -2.56 10.02
C HIS A 124 16.74 -2.87 11.48
N THR A 125 16.58 -1.88 12.35
CA THR A 125 16.79 -1.99 13.79
C THR A 125 15.44 -1.87 14.50
N GLU A 126 15.37 -2.40 15.71
CA GLU A 126 14.24 -2.16 16.60
C GLU A 126 14.11 -0.64 16.86
N LEU A 127 12.89 -0.13 16.76
CA LEU A 127 12.55 1.26 17.06
C LEU A 127 11.57 1.30 18.21
N THR A 128 11.77 2.24 19.13
CA THR A 128 10.71 2.64 20.05
C THR A 128 9.63 3.44 19.33
N LYS A 129 8.41 3.48 19.89
CA LYS A 129 7.33 4.35 19.37
C LYS A 129 7.78 5.80 19.20
N PHE A 130 8.53 6.35 20.16
CA PHE A 130 9.03 7.72 20.09
C PHE A 130 10.02 7.93 18.93
N GLU A 131 10.97 7.01 18.73
CA GLU A 131 11.91 7.07 17.61
C GLU A 131 11.20 6.96 16.26
N CYS A 132 10.15 6.13 16.17
CA CYS A 132 9.32 6.06 14.98
C CYS A 132 8.61 7.38 14.69
N LEU A 133 7.92 7.98 15.67
CA LEU A 133 7.27 9.29 15.52
C LEU A 133 8.27 10.40 15.14
N LYS A 134 9.46 10.37 15.74
CA LYS A 134 10.56 11.26 15.39
C LYS A 134 11.01 11.06 13.93
N GLY A 135 11.20 9.82 13.51
CA GLY A 135 11.57 9.48 12.14
C GLY A 135 10.53 9.96 11.12
N LEU A 136 9.24 9.75 11.40
CA LEU A 136 8.14 10.22 10.55
C LEU A 136 8.15 11.75 10.40
N ALA A 137 8.34 12.48 11.50
CA ALA A 137 8.43 13.94 11.46
C ALA A 137 9.66 14.42 10.69
N GLN A 138 10.82 13.77 10.87
CA GLN A 138 12.06 14.10 10.16
C GLN A 138 11.94 13.86 8.65
N LEU A 139 11.23 12.82 8.22
CA LEU A 139 10.98 12.55 6.81
C LEU A 139 10.15 13.66 6.15
N ILE A 140 9.12 14.14 6.84
CA ILE A 140 8.19 15.15 6.32
C ILE A 140 8.75 16.57 6.42
N HIS A 141 9.37 16.91 7.55
CA HIS A 141 9.78 18.26 7.88
C HIS A 141 11.25 18.30 8.37
N PRO A 142 12.22 18.05 7.47
CA PRO A 142 13.60 17.75 7.85
C PRO A 142 14.37 18.92 8.48
N ILE A 143 13.96 20.17 8.21
CA ILE A 143 14.66 21.36 8.68
C ILE A 143 14.28 21.71 10.13
N HIS A 144 12.98 21.64 10.47
CA HIS A 144 12.47 22.00 11.81
C HIS A 144 11.47 20.93 12.32
N PRO A 145 11.90 19.69 12.54
CA PRO A 145 11.00 18.58 12.83
C PRO A 145 10.32 18.67 14.20
N ASP A 146 10.90 19.41 15.15
CA ASP A 146 10.52 19.39 16.57
C ASP A 146 9.04 19.71 16.83
N GLU A 147 8.48 20.70 16.11
CA GLU A 147 7.06 21.06 16.23
C GLU A 147 6.13 19.95 15.75
N LEU A 148 6.51 19.26 14.66
CA LEU A 148 5.75 18.14 14.13
C LEU A 148 5.87 16.89 15.03
N ILE A 149 7.05 16.66 15.61
CA ILE A 149 7.26 15.62 16.64
C ILE A 149 6.32 15.86 17.82
N LEU A 150 6.30 17.08 18.35
CA LEU A 150 5.41 17.48 19.45
C LEU A 150 3.93 17.31 19.07
N ALA A 151 3.55 17.62 17.83
CA ALA A 151 2.18 17.44 17.34
C ALA A 151 1.78 15.95 17.33
N PHE A 152 2.66 15.06 16.84
CA PHE A 152 2.41 13.62 16.86
C PHE A 152 2.32 13.05 18.27
N ILE A 153 3.22 13.46 19.18
CA ILE A 153 3.19 13.01 20.58
C ILE A 153 1.87 13.42 21.24
N LYS A 154 1.50 14.70 21.12
CA LYS A 154 0.21 15.19 21.65
C LYS A 154 -0.99 14.45 21.06
N ARG A 155 -0.92 14.04 19.78
CA ARG A 155 -1.97 13.24 19.15
C ARG A 155 -2.04 11.83 19.72
N GLU A 156 -0.90 11.16 19.88
CA GLU A 156 -0.79 9.80 20.40
C GLU A 156 -1.20 9.72 21.87
N GLU A 157 -0.89 10.73 22.69
CA GLU A 157 -1.27 10.81 24.11
C GLU A 157 -2.78 10.88 24.35
N ARG A 158 -3.54 11.47 23.41
CA ARG A 158 -5.01 11.52 23.52
C ARG A 158 -5.64 10.14 23.40
N SER A 159 -5.12 9.35 22.46
CA SER A 159 -5.52 7.98 22.19
C SER A 159 -4.55 7.40 21.18
N SER A 160 -4.21 6.12 21.36
CA SER A 160 -3.30 5.42 20.45
C SER A 160 -3.75 5.54 19.00
N THR A 161 -2.79 5.78 18.12
CA THR A 161 -3.00 5.89 16.67
C THR A 161 -2.89 4.56 15.93
N ALA A 162 -2.71 3.45 16.65
CA ALA A 162 -2.93 2.12 16.09
C ALA A 162 -4.38 2.02 15.58
N VAL A 163 -4.55 1.77 14.28
CA VAL A 163 -5.86 1.83 13.60
C VAL A 163 -6.38 0.45 13.22
N THR A 164 -5.48 -0.50 13.01
CA THR A 164 -5.74 -1.92 12.72
C THR A 164 -4.51 -2.72 13.17
N PRO A 165 -4.59 -4.03 13.49
CA PRO A 165 -3.43 -4.80 13.91
C PRO A 165 -2.25 -4.63 12.94
N GLY A 166 -1.06 -4.34 13.46
CA GLY A 166 0.15 -4.13 12.65
C GLY A 166 0.31 -2.73 12.04
N ILE A 167 -0.71 -1.86 12.02
CA ILE A 167 -0.62 -0.52 11.41
C ILE A 167 -0.96 0.59 12.42
N ALA A 168 -0.08 1.58 12.51
CA ALA A 168 -0.39 2.87 13.14
C ALA A 168 -0.55 3.97 12.09
N LEU A 169 -1.50 4.88 12.33
CA LEU A 169 -1.75 6.06 11.51
C LEU A 169 -1.61 7.36 12.33
N PRO A 170 -0.40 7.80 12.71
CA PRO A 170 -0.19 9.11 13.32
C PRO A 170 -0.65 10.23 12.38
N HIS A 171 -1.62 11.03 12.79
CA HIS A 171 -2.20 12.05 11.92
C HIS A 171 -2.42 13.38 12.61
N VAL A 172 -2.05 14.47 11.93
CA VAL A 172 -2.21 15.84 12.45
C VAL A 172 -2.53 16.82 11.32
N MET A 173 -3.21 17.91 11.69
CA MET A 173 -3.19 19.14 10.92
C MET A 173 -2.03 19.99 11.42
N PHE A 174 -1.18 20.49 10.53
CA PHE A 174 0.09 21.12 10.88
C PHE A 174 0.29 22.43 10.11
N GLU A 175 0.74 23.47 10.82
CA GLU A 175 1.23 24.71 10.20
C GLU A 175 2.65 24.45 9.69
N GLY A 176 2.94 24.75 8.43
CA GLY A 176 4.26 24.46 7.82
C GLY A 176 4.23 23.42 6.70
N VAL A 177 3.06 22.89 6.35
CA VAL A 177 2.85 22.13 5.10
C VAL A 177 1.72 22.73 4.26
N GLU A 178 1.91 22.79 2.94
CA GLU A 178 0.91 23.29 1.97
C GLU A 178 0.14 22.15 1.30
N HIS A 179 0.75 20.98 1.20
CA HIS A 179 0.19 19.76 0.64
C HIS A 179 0.04 18.68 1.71
N ILE A 180 -0.70 17.61 1.40
CA ILE A 180 -0.69 16.44 2.27
C ILE A 180 0.69 15.79 2.18
N SER A 181 1.25 15.39 3.32
CA SER A 181 2.45 14.57 3.36
C SER A 181 2.12 13.21 3.97
N ILE A 182 2.44 12.14 3.24
CA ILE A 182 2.41 10.76 3.71
C ILE A 182 3.84 10.29 3.91
N ALA A 183 4.20 9.95 5.15
CA ALA A 183 5.46 9.28 5.44
C ALA A 183 5.20 7.87 5.96
N VAL A 184 5.97 6.91 5.44
CA VAL A 184 5.84 5.51 5.82
C VAL A 184 7.15 5.02 6.40
N ILE A 185 7.09 4.43 7.60
CA ILE A 185 8.19 3.63 8.14
C ILE A 185 7.72 2.18 8.22
N ALA A 186 8.34 1.33 7.41
CA ALA A 186 8.16 -0.12 7.46
C ALA A 186 9.25 -0.76 8.33
N ASN A 187 8.85 -1.52 9.34
CA ASN A 187 9.75 -2.09 10.35
C ASN A 187 9.92 -3.59 10.13
N GLU A 188 11.17 -4.04 10.02
CA GLU A 188 11.46 -5.48 9.94
C GLU A 188 11.18 -6.17 11.28
N ILE A 189 11.41 -5.46 12.39
CA ILE A 189 11.10 -5.90 13.75
C ILE A 189 9.84 -5.11 14.20
N PRO A 190 8.74 -5.77 14.57
CA PRO A 190 7.55 -5.08 15.07
C PRO A 190 7.88 -4.25 16.32
N MET A 191 7.24 -3.10 16.47
CA MET A 191 7.42 -2.24 17.63
C MET A 191 6.20 -2.24 18.54
N ASP A 192 6.43 -2.17 19.86
CA ASP A 192 5.34 -1.93 20.80
C ASP A 192 4.80 -0.50 20.62
N TRP A 193 3.51 -0.41 20.29
CA TRP A 193 2.80 0.85 20.12
C TRP A 193 1.99 1.26 21.37
N ALA A 194 2.06 0.48 22.45
CA ALA A 194 1.25 0.62 23.66
C ALA A 194 -0.26 0.64 23.34
N SER A 195 -0.69 -0.25 22.45
CA SER A 195 -2.07 -0.39 22.00
C SER A 195 -2.62 -1.78 22.27
N LYS A 196 -3.93 -1.87 22.51
CA LYS A 196 -4.64 -3.16 22.57
C LYS A 196 -4.70 -3.89 21.22
N MET A 197 -4.39 -3.19 20.12
CA MET A 197 -4.34 -3.78 18.78
C MET A 197 -3.04 -4.55 18.52
N GLY A 198 -2.10 -4.55 19.46
CA GLY A 198 -0.82 -5.24 19.37
C GLY A 198 0.30 -4.37 18.82
N GLU A 199 1.35 -5.04 18.37
CA GLU A 199 2.55 -4.41 17.83
C GLU A 199 2.31 -3.82 16.44
N VAL A 200 3.18 -2.89 16.04
CA VAL A 200 3.11 -2.18 14.76
C VAL A 200 4.29 -2.56 13.88
N HIS A 201 3.99 -3.01 12.67
CA HIS A 201 4.96 -3.26 11.60
C HIS A 201 5.06 -2.04 10.67
N LEU A 202 3.96 -1.34 10.46
CA LEU A 202 3.87 -0.24 9.50
C LEU A 202 3.32 1.02 10.17
N ALA A 203 4.12 2.07 10.24
CA ALA A 203 3.66 3.37 10.70
C ALA A 203 3.48 4.31 9.49
N ILE A 204 2.27 4.81 9.31
CA ILE A 204 1.89 5.68 8.19
C ILE A 204 1.51 7.04 8.78
N ALA A 205 2.38 8.03 8.68
CA ALA A 205 2.02 9.39 9.06
C ALA A 205 1.15 10.04 7.98
N LEU A 206 0.10 10.72 8.41
CA LEU A 206 -0.76 11.58 7.58
C LEU A 206 -0.72 13.01 8.12
N VAL A 207 0.01 13.89 7.46
CA VAL A 207 0.08 15.31 7.82
C VAL A 207 -0.69 16.11 6.79
N MET A 208 -1.66 16.90 7.26
CA MET A 208 -2.45 17.80 6.43
C MET A 208 -2.12 19.26 6.76
N PRO A 209 -2.31 20.19 5.81
CA PRO A 209 -2.26 21.62 6.11
C PRO A 209 -3.24 22.00 7.21
N ALA A 210 -2.90 23.01 8.02
CA ALA A 210 -3.78 23.53 9.08
C ALA A 210 -5.17 23.97 8.57
N LYS A 211 -5.26 24.36 7.29
CA LYS A 211 -6.50 24.73 6.59
C LYS A 211 -6.60 23.90 5.30
N PRO A 212 -6.99 22.62 5.38
CA PRO A 212 -6.96 21.75 4.21
C PRO A 212 -8.08 22.10 3.23
N THR A 213 -7.83 21.92 1.94
CA THR A 213 -8.84 22.07 0.89
C THR A 213 -9.85 20.91 0.94
N ARG A 214 -10.98 21.05 0.23
CA ARG A 214 -11.98 19.98 0.12
C ARG A 214 -11.37 18.68 -0.43
N GLU A 215 -10.54 18.77 -1.46
CA GLU A 215 -9.89 17.61 -2.08
C GLU A 215 -8.93 16.91 -1.12
N GLN A 216 -8.16 17.68 -0.34
CA GLN A 216 -7.28 17.14 0.69
C GLN A 216 -8.07 16.41 1.78
N ILE A 217 -9.19 16.99 2.24
CA ILE A 217 -10.08 16.34 3.22
C ILE A 217 -10.63 15.01 2.66
N ILE A 218 -11.06 14.99 1.39
CA ILE A 218 -11.58 13.78 0.74
C ILE A 218 -10.49 12.71 0.68
N ALA A 219 -9.27 13.05 0.22
CA ALA A 219 -8.17 12.10 0.10
C ALA A 219 -7.78 11.47 1.46
N ALA A 220 -7.67 12.31 2.50
CA ALA A 220 -7.42 11.85 3.87
C ALA A 220 -8.55 10.97 4.42
N THR A 221 -9.80 11.35 4.16
CA THR A 221 -10.99 10.57 4.57
C THR A 221 -11.03 9.20 3.88
N ASN A 222 -10.67 9.14 2.60
CA ASN A 222 -10.60 7.88 1.86
C ASN A 222 -9.55 6.94 2.48
N LEU A 223 -8.32 7.43 2.74
CA LEU A 223 -7.27 6.63 3.37
C LEU A 223 -7.71 6.07 4.72
N THR A 224 -8.15 6.96 5.62
CA THR A 224 -8.56 6.58 6.98
C THR A 224 -9.69 5.55 6.98
N ARG A 225 -10.67 5.69 6.08
CA ARG A 225 -11.77 4.71 5.96
C ARG A 225 -11.33 3.39 5.35
N ASN A 226 -10.50 3.41 4.31
CA ASN A 226 -10.02 2.20 3.66
C ASN A 226 -9.10 1.39 4.58
N LEU A 227 -8.34 2.03 5.48
CA LEU A 227 -7.54 1.33 6.50
C LEU A 227 -8.37 0.55 7.52
N LEU A 228 -9.66 0.87 7.66
CA LEU A 228 -10.59 0.11 8.50
C LEU A 228 -11.18 -1.12 7.77
N THR A 229 -10.85 -1.31 6.49
CA THR A 229 -11.21 -2.52 5.75
C THR A 229 -10.07 -3.54 5.87
N ASP A 230 -10.41 -4.78 6.23
CA ASP A 230 -9.43 -5.82 6.54
C ASP A 230 -8.48 -6.08 5.37
N GLN A 231 -9.00 -6.13 4.13
CA GLN A 231 -8.18 -6.47 2.98
C GLN A 231 -7.16 -5.39 2.64
N MET A 232 -7.52 -4.09 2.62
CA MET A 232 -6.54 -3.04 2.34
C MET A 232 -5.43 -3.02 3.40
N ALA A 233 -5.79 -3.13 4.68
CA ALA A 233 -4.83 -3.21 5.77
C ALA A 233 -3.88 -4.41 5.63
N GLU A 234 -4.41 -5.60 5.36
CA GLU A 234 -3.64 -6.82 5.13
C GLU A 234 -2.68 -6.67 3.93
N ARG A 235 -3.14 -6.06 2.84
CA ARG A 235 -2.29 -5.84 1.65
C ARG A 235 -1.21 -4.80 1.87
N LEU A 236 -1.47 -3.74 2.63
CA LEU A 236 -0.41 -2.80 3.04
C LEU A 236 0.66 -3.49 3.90
N LEU A 237 0.28 -4.34 4.86
CA LEU A 237 1.22 -5.00 5.78
C LEU A 237 2.17 -5.98 5.10
N LEU A 238 1.63 -6.77 4.18
CA LEU A 238 2.37 -7.84 3.51
C LEU A 238 3.14 -7.33 2.28
N THR A 239 2.81 -6.13 1.79
CA THR A 239 3.48 -5.50 0.65
C THR A 239 4.87 -5.01 1.04
N LYS A 240 5.91 -5.67 0.50
CA LYS A 240 7.32 -5.34 0.80
C LYS A 240 7.93 -4.31 -0.13
N SER A 241 7.46 -4.23 -1.37
CA SER A 241 7.93 -3.26 -2.35
C SER A 241 7.41 -1.88 -1.96
N SER A 242 8.31 -0.92 -1.75
CA SER A 242 7.92 0.46 -1.40
C SER A 242 7.06 1.08 -2.50
N VAL A 243 7.35 0.83 -3.77
CA VAL A 243 6.57 1.35 -4.91
C VAL A 243 5.16 0.76 -4.95
N ASP A 244 5.02 -0.55 -4.70
CA ASP A 244 3.71 -1.17 -4.63
C ASP A 244 2.93 -0.64 -3.42
N LEU A 245 3.61 -0.40 -2.30
CA LEU A 245 3.01 0.18 -1.11
C LEU A 245 2.52 1.61 -1.38
N GLN A 246 3.29 2.39 -2.11
CA GLN A 246 2.87 3.72 -2.56
C GLN A 246 1.63 3.63 -3.45
N ALA A 247 1.61 2.69 -4.41
CA ALA A 247 0.45 2.50 -5.28
C ALA A 247 -0.82 2.13 -4.51
N LEU A 248 -0.72 1.24 -3.51
CA LEU A 248 -1.83 0.90 -2.63
C LEU A 248 -2.34 2.14 -1.87
N LEU A 249 -1.44 2.94 -1.29
CA LEU A 249 -1.81 4.15 -0.56
C LEU A 249 -2.41 5.22 -1.47
N MET A 250 -1.82 5.45 -2.65
CA MET A 250 -2.36 6.35 -3.68
C MET A 250 -3.79 5.93 -4.07
N TYR A 251 -3.98 4.64 -4.34
CA TYR A 251 -5.28 4.09 -4.70
C TYR A 251 -6.29 4.26 -3.57
N ALA A 252 -5.89 3.93 -2.32
CA ALA A 252 -6.70 4.10 -1.12
C ALA A 252 -7.04 5.56 -0.82
N MET A 253 -6.25 6.53 -1.29
CA MET A 253 -6.55 7.96 -1.17
C MET A 253 -7.42 8.47 -2.31
N SER A 254 -7.37 7.83 -3.49
CA SER A 254 -8.14 8.26 -4.67
C SER A 254 -9.65 7.99 -4.54
N ARG A 255 -10.05 6.96 -3.80
CA ARG A 255 -11.46 6.51 -3.73
C ARG A 255 -11.73 5.69 -2.48
N LEU A 256 -13.00 5.59 -2.08
CA LEU A 256 -13.44 4.60 -1.11
C LEU A 256 -13.57 3.23 -1.78
N LEU A 257 -13.10 2.20 -1.09
CA LEU A 257 -13.27 0.81 -1.49
C LEU A 257 -14.53 0.23 -0.86
N ALA A 258 -15.12 -0.76 -1.53
CA ALA A 258 -16.38 -1.39 -1.15
C ALA A 258 -16.17 -2.51 -0.11
#